data_AF-A0AAV3RJ54-F1
#
_entry.id   AF-A0AAV3RJ54-F1
#
_cell.length_a   1.000
_cell.length_b   1.000
_cell.length_c   1.000
_cell.angle_alpha   90.00
_cell.angle_beta   90.00
_cell.angle_gamma   90.00
#
_symmetry.space_group_name_H-M   'P 1'
#
loop_
_entity.id
_entity.type
_entity.pdbx_description
1 polymer ?
#
loop_
_entity_poly.entity_id
_entity_poly.type
_entity_poly.pdbx_seq_one_letter_code
_entity_poly.pdbx_strand_id
1 'polypeptide(L)'
;MQAANDAYWAQRAQTEWNLKGDRNTINFHALSAQRGKQNLITALQDDNQVWQNDIQVIHTLTVTFFIQGCLPRKLEGLYPSWDIYTWHR
;
A
#
# COMPACT_ATOMS: atom_id res chain seq x y z
N MET A 1 -21.00 16.79 -32.06
CA MET A 1 -21.66 16.16 -30.90
C MET A 1 -20.69 15.81 -29.78
N GLN A 2 -19.48 15.30 -30.07
CA GLN A 2 -18.47 14.93 -29.05
C GLN A 2 -17.94 16.10 -28.21
N ALA A 3 -17.61 17.23 -28.85
CA ALA A 3 -16.99 18.38 -28.18
C ALA A 3 -17.83 19.01 -27.05
N ALA A 4 -19.17 18.97 -27.17
CA ALA A 4 -20.07 19.49 -26.14
C ALA A 4 -20.09 18.61 -24.89
N ASN A 5 -19.99 17.29 -25.07
CA ASN A 5 -19.90 16.33 -23.97
C ASN A 5 -18.57 16.49 -23.22
N ASP A 6 -17.46 16.60 -23.96
CA ASP A 6 -16.12 16.73 -23.36
C ASP A 6 -15.98 18.05 -22.58
N ALA A 7 -16.51 19.16 -23.12
CA ALA A 7 -16.55 20.45 -22.43
C ALA A 7 -17.38 20.40 -21.14
N TYR A 8 -18.54 19.74 -21.19
CA TYR A 8 -19.40 19.53 -20.02
C TYR A 8 -18.66 18.75 -18.90
N TRP A 9 -17.97 17.65 -19.26
CA TRP A 9 -17.23 16.85 -18.28
C TRP A 9 -16.01 17.58 -17.71
N ALA A 10 -15.31 18.36 -18.53
CA ALA A 10 -14.19 19.18 -18.06
C ALA A 10 -14.64 20.24 -17.04
N GLN A 11 -15.72 20.96 -17.34
CA GLN A 11 -16.25 22.00 -16.47
C GLN A 11 -16.79 21.41 -15.14
N ARG A 12 -17.44 20.25 -15.22
CA ARG A 12 -17.91 19.50 -14.05
C ARG A 12 -16.75 19.01 -13.19
N ALA A 13 -15.71 18.43 -13.78
CA ALA A 13 -14.53 17.95 -13.06
C ALA A 13 -13.80 19.10 -12.33
N GLN A 14 -13.66 20.27 -12.97
CA GLN A 14 -13.05 21.45 -12.36
C GLN A 14 -13.88 21.98 -11.18
N THR A 15 -15.20 22.02 -11.33
CA THR A 15 -16.11 22.46 -10.25
C THR A 15 -16.05 21.50 -9.05
N GLU A 16 -16.05 20.20 -9.32
CA GLU A 16 -15.92 19.15 -8.30
C GLU A 16 -14.56 19.23 -7.57
N TRP A 17 -13.46 19.41 -8.30
CA TRP A 17 -12.12 19.57 -7.73
C TRP A 17 -12.01 20.83 -6.88
N ASN A 18 -12.56 21.97 -7.32
CA ASN A 18 -12.53 23.22 -6.56
C ASN A 18 -13.35 23.11 -5.26
N LEU A 19 -14.44 22.35 -5.26
CA LEU A 19 -15.30 22.15 -4.09
C LEU A 19 -14.71 21.12 -3.11
N LYS A 20 -14.18 20.01 -3.62
CA LYS A 20 -13.76 18.86 -2.81
C LYS A 20 -12.25 18.82 -2.55
N GLY A 21 -11.43 19.45 -3.38
CA GLY A 21 -9.98 19.37 -3.33
C GLY A 21 -9.50 17.90 -3.37
N ASP A 22 -8.45 17.59 -2.61
CA ASP A 22 -7.93 16.23 -2.44
C ASP A 22 -8.79 15.35 -1.51
N ARG A 23 -10.00 15.79 -1.15
CA ARG A 23 -10.92 15.01 -0.30
C ARG A 23 -11.61 13.89 -1.07
N ASN A 24 -11.04 13.39 -2.16
CA ASN A 24 -11.48 12.14 -2.81
C ASN A 24 -11.07 10.90 -1.98
N THR A 25 -11.18 11.01 -0.66
CA THR A 25 -10.74 10.02 0.31
C THR A 25 -11.68 8.81 0.30
N ILE A 26 -12.99 9.00 0.08
CA ILE A 26 -13.95 7.88 0.08
C ILE A 26 -13.63 6.87 -1.03
N ASN A 27 -13.46 7.34 -2.27
CA ASN A 27 -13.14 6.44 -3.38
C ASN A 27 -11.73 5.89 -3.24
N PHE A 28 -10.77 6.71 -2.80
CA PHE A 28 -9.42 6.26 -2.53
C PHE A 28 -9.37 5.14 -1.47
N HIS A 29 -10.05 5.31 -0.34
CA HIS A 29 -10.13 4.31 0.72
C HIS A 29 -10.92 3.08 0.28
N ALA A 30 -12.02 3.24 -0.46
CA ALA A 30 -12.77 2.11 -1.01
C ALA A 30 -11.90 1.27 -1.96
N LEU A 31 -11.19 1.91 -2.89
CA LEU A 31 -10.29 1.25 -3.83
C LEU A 31 -9.08 0.63 -3.11
N SER A 32 -8.50 1.31 -2.13
CA SER A 32 -7.36 0.80 -1.36
C SER A 32 -7.77 -0.41 -0.52
N ALA A 33 -8.95 -0.37 0.10
CA ALA A 33 -9.49 -1.51 0.84
C ALA A 33 -9.82 -2.68 -0.09
N GLN A 34 -10.40 -2.41 -1.26
CA GLN A 34 -10.66 -3.45 -2.27
C GLN A 34 -9.37 -4.11 -2.74
N ARG A 35 -8.35 -3.30 -3.06
CA ARG A 35 -7.01 -3.80 -3.43
C ARG A 35 -6.36 -4.57 -2.29
N GLY A 36 -6.47 -4.09 -1.05
CA GLY A 36 -5.97 -4.80 0.13
C GLY A 36 -6.60 -6.18 0.30
N LYS A 37 -7.90 -6.33 -0.01
CA LYS A 37 -8.59 -7.63 -0.01
C LYS A 37 -8.14 -8.52 -1.16
N GLN A 38 -7.99 -7.98 -2.37
CA GLN A 38 -7.61 -8.73 -3.56
C GLN A 38 -6.15 -9.18 -3.53
N ASN A 39 -5.27 -8.33 -3.00
CA ASN A 39 -3.83 -8.56 -2.94
C ASN A 39 -3.40 -9.13 -1.59
N LEU A 40 -4.34 -9.59 -0.76
CA LEU A 40 -4.03 -10.20 0.51
C LEU A 40 -3.25 -11.49 0.25
N ILE A 41 -2.01 -11.52 0.74
CA ILE A 41 -1.17 -12.71 0.68
C ILE A 41 -1.69 -13.70 1.73
N THR A 42 -2.31 -14.79 1.27
CA THR A 42 -2.85 -15.85 2.15
C THR A 42 -1.87 -17.01 2.35
N ALA A 43 -0.87 -17.13 1.47
CA ALA A 43 0.10 -18.20 1.48
C ALA A 43 1.42 -17.73 0.86
N LEU A 44 2.55 -18.22 1.38
CA LEU A 44 3.87 -18.05 0.78
C LEU A 44 4.58 -19.39 0.72
N GLN A 45 5.37 -19.61 -0.33
CA GLN A 45 6.22 -20.79 -0.44
C GLN A 45 7.58 -20.50 0.23
N ASP A 46 8.03 -21.41 1.08
CA ASP A 46 9.36 -21.34 1.69
C ASP A 46 10.46 -21.96 0.82
N ASP A 47 11.72 -21.87 1.27
CA ASP A 47 12.88 -22.40 0.56
C ASP A 47 12.85 -23.93 0.39
N ASN A 48 12.07 -24.64 1.22
CA ASN A 48 11.85 -26.08 1.11
C ASN A 48 10.69 -26.43 0.16
N GLN A 49 10.21 -25.43 -0.60
CA GLN A 49 9.06 -25.54 -1.51
C GLN A 49 7.74 -25.86 -0.81
N VAL A 50 7.63 -25.63 0.50
CA VAL A 50 6.42 -25.87 1.28
C VAL A 50 5.58 -24.60 1.35
N TRP A 51 4.28 -24.72 1.08
CA TRP A 51 3.34 -23.61 1.22
C TRP A 51 2.98 -23.38 2.69
N GLN A 52 3.30 -22.20 3.17
CA GLN A 52 3.01 -21.71 4.51
C GLN A 52 1.74 -20.85 4.48
N ASN A 53 0.74 -21.24 5.24
CA ASN A 53 -0.54 -20.52 5.38
C ASN A 53 -0.71 -19.88 6.77
N ASP A 54 0.23 -20.15 7.68
CA ASP A 54 0.23 -19.55 9.02
C ASP A 54 0.69 -18.09 8.93
N ILE A 55 -0.12 -17.19 9.48
CA ILE A 55 0.13 -15.75 9.39
C ILE A 55 1.43 -15.30 10.07
N GLN A 56 1.84 -15.97 11.16
CA GLN A 56 3.09 -15.67 11.86
C GLN A 56 4.29 -16.14 11.03
N VAL A 57 4.15 -17.28 10.34
CA VAL A 57 5.17 -17.80 9.44
C VAL A 57 5.31 -16.91 8.21
N ILE A 58 4.20 -16.54 7.57
CA ILE A 58 4.17 -15.60 6.43
C ILE A 58 4.79 -14.25 6.82
N HIS A 59 4.46 -13.72 8.00
CA HIS A 59 5.05 -12.48 8.51
C HIS A 59 6.58 -12.61 8.64
N THR A 60 7.05 -13.68 9.27
CA THR A 60 8.49 -13.93 9.46
C THR A 60 9.23 -14.05 8.12
N LEU A 61 8.68 -14.81 7.16
CA LEU A 61 9.26 -14.96 5.82
C LEU A 61 9.33 -13.61 5.09
N THR A 62 8.26 -12.82 5.16
CA THR A 62 8.18 -11.50 4.52
C THR A 62 9.22 -10.55 5.09
N VAL A 63 9.31 -10.43 6.42
CA VAL A 63 10.29 -9.56 7.10
C VAL A 63 11.71 -9.99 6.76
N THR A 64 11.98 -11.30 6.82
CA THR A 64 13.31 -11.85 6.50
C THR A 64 13.72 -11.51 5.07
N PHE A 65 12.82 -11.72 4.10
CA PHE A 65 13.06 -11.37 2.69
C PHE A 65 13.43 -9.89 2.51
N PHE A 66 12.68 -8.97 3.12
CA PHE A 66 12.95 -7.53 2.98
C PHE A 66 14.25 -7.12 3.68
N ILE A 67 14.55 -7.65 4.87
CA ILE A 67 15.79 -7.35 5.59
C ILE A 67 17.00 -7.84 4.78
N GLN A 68 16.94 -9.06 4.25
CA GLN A 68 18.05 -9.67 3.54
C GLN A 68 18.23 -9.10 2.12
N GLY A 69 17.13 -8.82 1.42
CA GLY A 69 17.14 -8.42 0.01
C GLY A 69 17.12 -6.92 -0.23
N CYS A 70 16.52 -6.12 0.67
CA CYS A 70 16.28 -4.69 0.44
C CYS A 70 17.12 -3.76 1.33
N LEU A 71 17.75 -4.26 2.40
CA LEU A 71 18.65 -3.43 3.21
C LEU A 71 20.10 -3.57 2.74
N PRO A 72 20.84 -2.45 2.57
CA PRO A 72 22.27 -2.52 2.32
C PRO A 72 22.95 -3.18 3.51
N ARG A 73 23.83 -4.15 3.23
CA ARG A 73 24.59 -4.97 4.21
C ARG A 73 25.46 -4.17 5.21
N LYS A 74 25.43 -2.83 5.17
CA LYS A 74 26.25 -1.89 5.95
C LYS A 74 25.49 -1.13 7.05
N LEU A 75 24.37 -1.65 7.54
CA LEU A 75 23.64 -1.04 8.67
C LEU A 75 23.78 -1.83 9.98
N GLU A 76 24.85 -2.59 10.16
CA GLU A 76 25.25 -3.07 11.48
C GLU A 76 25.77 -1.88 12.30
N GLY A 77 24.89 -1.28 13.10
CA GLY A 77 25.28 -0.32 14.15
C GLY A 77 24.67 1.09 14.11
N LEU A 78 23.73 1.39 13.20
CA LEU A 78 23.18 2.76 13.07
C LEU A 78 21.68 2.90 13.36
N TYR A 79 20.99 1.84 13.77
CA TYR A 79 19.58 1.92 14.15
C TYR A 79 19.39 1.67 15.65
N PRO A 80 18.97 2.67 16.44
CA PRO A 80 18.46 2.42 17.78
C PRO A 80 17.12 1.69 17.65
N SER A 81 17.00 0.57 18.35
CA SER A 81 15.77 -0.07 18.84
C SER A 81 14.44 0.55 18.35
N TRP A 82 13.92 0.06 17.22
CA TRP A 82 12.50 -0.11 16.88
C TRP A 82 11.45 0.86 17.47
N ASP A 83 11.69 2.17 17.48
CA ASP A 83 10.66 3.14 17.84
C ASP A 83 10.01 3.74 16.58
N ILE A 84 9.40 2.88 15.76
CA ILE A 84 8.65 3.27 14.56
C ILE A 84 7.17 3.61 14.84
N TYR A 85 6.78 3.75 16.11
CA TYR A 85 5.40 4.00 16.52
C TYR A 85 5.12 5.40 17.08
N THR A 86 6.09 6.33 17.05
CA THR A 86 5.82 7.73 17.40
C THR A 86 5.27 8.53 16.21
N TRP A 87 4.08 8.14 15.74
CA TRP A 87 3.24 9.05 14.98
C TRP A 87 2.69 10.12 15.94
N HIS A 88 3.36 11.28 16.00
CA HIS A 88 2.76 12.45 16.62
C HIS A 88 1.61 12.96 15.74
N ARG A 89 0.44 13.04 16.38
CA ARG A 89 -0.81 13.57 15.87
C ARG A 89 -0.77 15.08 15.76
#